data_AF-A0A8T1AET9-F1
#
_entry.id   AF-A0A8T1AET9-F1
#
_cell.length_a   1.000
_cell.length_b   1.000
_cell.length_c   1.000
_cell.angle_alpha   90.00
_cell.angle_beta   90.00
_cell.angle_gamma   90.00
#
_symmetry.space_group_name_H-M   'P 1'
#
loop_
_entity.id
_entity.type
_entity.pdbx_description
1 polymer ?
#
loop_
_entity_poly.entity_id
_entity_poly.type
_entity_poly.pdbx_seq_one_letter_code
_entity_poly.pdbx_strand_id
1 'polypeptide(L)'
;EVKTGGLDLKELERQLRSYQSRDLKIGTFAAASNLTGVLADVDKVSKLLHKYGALSCWDYATCAPYVDLDMNPKDPAAYKDAVFFSGHKFVGGPGSPGVLVVKKKLMSNEVPTMPGGGTVLFVTEKAHSYLANKVEREEGGTPDILGSIRLGLAFELKQRVGSKHIMDLERQHVRHVRSVLGKNENIILLGHENADQLPVFSFLVRFGDRFLHHNFVCALLNDLFGIQARGGCQCAGPFGARLLGLSREHITALGYAVVAKDEVLKPGVARMSFPYFADEDEVEYILDSVNFVADHGWKFLPKYEYDPHNGAWRHVSRATAPFPAKKFLASMQLDDVDTVRQSVCVAPIRSIAAHRRENLEQAAVLADACIKEAVSTEEFLEGQKLVPAHEWLRWFVYPHEAVAAYKETGEKMALTEKIEGPCQPQRYLDGSVHKIWEGVPSLGTMKRSLLGRFVLKVFMQAELEAMKDKRTDVEKSVLNDEEAMCAVFGGSQKCQ
;
A
#
# COMPACT_ATOMS: atom_id res chain seq x y z
N GLU A 1 -1.26 -17.73 -0.71
CA GLU A 1 -2.31 -17.74 -1.73
C GLU A 1 -2.26 -19.07 -2.47
N VAL A 2 -3.27 -19.43 -3.26
CA VAL A 2 -3.09 -20.52 -4.24
C VAL A 2 -2.26 -20.01 -5.42
N LYS A 3 -1.66 -20.92 -6.20
CA LYS A 3 -0.81 -20.56 -7.36
C LYS A 3 -1.50 -19.70 -8.42
N THR A 4 -2.83 -19.69 -8.45
CA THR A 4 -3.66 -18.88 -9.36
C THR A 4 -4.02 -17.51 -8.79
N GLY A 5 -3.53 -17.16 -7.58
CA GLY A 5 -3.95 -15.98 -6.82
C GLY A 5 -5.18 -16.22 -5.94
N GLY A 6 -5.30 -15.41 -4.90
CA GLY A 6 -6.42 -15.46 -3.96
C GLY A 6 -6.25 -16.42 -2.78
N LEU A 7 -7.29 -16.49 -1.94
CA LEU A 7 -7.25 -17.21 -0.67
C LEU A 7 -7.14 -18.73 -0.87
N ASP A 8 -6.22 -19.37 -0.14
CA ASP A 8 -6.13 -20.83 -0.12
C ASP A 8 -7.19 -21.44 0.80
N LEU A 9 -8.24 -21.97 0.16
CA LEU A 9 -9.36 -22.60 0.86
C LEU A 9 -8.98 -23.91 1.56
N LYS A 10 -7.97 -24.63 1.06
CA LYS A 10 -7.51 -25.87 1.72
C LYS A 10 -6.81 -25.52 3.03
N GLU A 11 -5.97 -24.49 2.99
CA GLU A 11 -5.32 -23.97 4.20
C GLU A 11 -6.35 -23.36 5.16
N LEU A 12 -7.33 -22.60 4.67
CA LEU A 12 -8.42 -22.08 5.49
C LEU A 12 -9.20 -23.22 6.17
N GLU A 13 -9.60 -24.26 5.43
CA GLU A 13 -10.30 -25.42 5.99
C GLU A 13 -9.44 -26.13 7.04
N ARG A 14 -8.14 -26.28 6.80
CA ARG A 14 -7.20 -26.87 7.77
C ARG A 14 -7.17 -26.05 9.06
N GLN A 15 -7.05 -24.72 8.97
CA GLN A 15 -7.05 -23.83 10.14
C GLN A 15 -8.38 -23.91 10.90
N LEU A 16 -9.52 -23.90 10.19
CA LEU A 16 -10.85 -24.01 10.81
C LEU A 16 -11.01 -25.33 11.59
N ARG A 17 -10.47 -26.44 11.07
CA ARG A 17 -10.43 -27.73 11.77
C ARG A 17 -9.53 -27.66 13.01
N SER A 18 -8.34 -27.07 12.90
CA SER A 18 -7.40 -26.93 14.03
C SER A 18 -7.99 -26.13 15.19
N TYR A 19 -8.90 -25.19 14.90
CA TYR A 19 -9.58 -24.38 15.92
C TYR A 19 -11.05 -24.79 16.14
N GLN A 20 -11.46 -25.98 15.71
CA GLN A 20 -12.88 -26.38 15.74
C GLN A 20 -13.49 -26.34 17.14
N SER A 21 -12.69 -26.64 18.17
CA SER A 21 -13.10 -26.61 19.59
C SER A 21 -13.32 -25.20 20.18
N ARG A 22 -13.01 -24.13 19.44
CA ARG A 22 -13.29 -22.76 19.89
C ARG A 22 -14.75 -22.41 19.68
N ASP A 23 -15.40 -21.90 20.73
CA ASP A 23 -16.81 -21.49 20.69
C ASP A 23 -17.05 -20.35 19.69
N LEU A 24 -16.15 -19.36 19.66
CA LEU A 24 -16.21 -18.24 18.73
C LEU A 24 -15.07 -18.32 17.71
N LYS A 25 -15.45 -18.30 16.43
CA LYS A 25 -14.54 -18.21 15.29
C LYS A 25 -15.02 -17.09 14.38
N ILE A 26 -14.13 -16.20 13.97
CA ILE A 26 -14.44 -15.09 13.06
C ILE A 26 -13.42 -15.13 11.92
N GLY A 27 -13.91 -15.34 10.70
CA GLY A 27 -13.12 -15.15 9.49
C GLY A 27 -13.31 -13.72 9.00
N THR A 28 -12.23 -12.93 8.97
CA THR A 28 -12.23 -11.58 8.42
C THR A 28 -11.23 -11.48 7.28
N PHE A 29 -11.72 -11.11 6.09
CA PHE A 29 -10.92 -11.10 4.86
C PHE A 29 -11.24 -9.88 4.01
N ALA A 30 -10.25 -9.42 3.23
CA ALA A 30 -10.49 -8.44 2.19
C ALA A 30 -11.19 -9.09 1.01
N ALA A 31 -12.26 -8.46 0.52
CA ALA A 31 -12.94 -8.85 -0.71
C ALA A 31 -12.12 -8.50 -1.97
N ALA A 32 -11.22 -7.51 -1.87
CA ALA A 32 -10.20 -7.26 -2.88
C ALA A 32 -8.89 -6.75 -2.25
N SER A 33 -7.77 -7.21 -2.79
CA SER A 33 -6.43 -6.77 -2.40
C SER A 33 -6.17 -5.31 -2.80
N ASN A 34 -5.69 -4.48 -1.88
CA ASN A 34 -5.32 -3.09 -2.14
C ASN A 34 -3.92 -2.91 -2.76
N LEU A 35 -3.16 -4.01 -2.91
CA LEU A 35 -1.85 -4.04 -3.57
C LEU A 35 -1.94 -4.63 -4.98
N THR A 36 -2.70 -5.71 -5.16
CA THR A 36 -2.74 -6.47 -6.41
C THR A 36 -4.09 -6.39 -7.12
N GLY A 37 -5.12 -5.82 -6.48
CA GLY A 37 -6.47 -5.77 -7.03
C GLY A 37 -7.23 -7.10 -7.01
N VAL A 38 -6.57 -8.22 -6.72
CA VAL A 38 -7.15 -9.58 -6.78
C VAL A 38 -8.42 -9.67 -5.94
N LEU A 39 -9.49 -10.15 -6.57
CA LEU A 39 -10.80 -10.36 -5.97
C LEU A 39 -10.87 -11.71 -5.26
N ALA A 40 -11.48 -11.72 -4.07
CA ALA A 40 -11.78 -12.95 -3.36
C ALA A 40 -13.11 -13.54 -3.84
N ASP A 41 -13.21 -14.87 -3.88
CA ASP A 41 -14.50 -15.55 -4.00
C ASP A 41 -15.21 -15.52 -2.63
N VAL A 42 -15.85 -14.38 -2.36
CA VAL A 42 -16.47 -14.06 -1.08
C VAL A 42 -17.50 -15.11 -0.69
N ASP A 43 -18.32 -15.56 -1.63
CA ASP A 43 -19.39 -16.54 -1.39
C ASP A 43 -18.82 -17.91 -1.01
N LYS A 44 -17.81 -18.39 -1.74
CA LYS A 44 -17.19 -19.68 -1.48
C LYS A 44 -16.47 -19.71 -0.13
N VAL A 45 -15.77 -18.63 0.21
CA VAL A 45 -15.11 -18.48 1.52
C VAL A 45 -16.16 -18.42 2.64
N SER A 46 -17.24 -17.66 2.45
CA SER A 46 -18.32 -17.53 3.45
C SER A 46 -18.98 -18.88 3.75
N LYS A 47 -19.29 -19.67 2.72
CA LYS A 47 -19.81 -21.04 2.87
C LYS A 47 -18.88 -21.92 3.69
N LEU A 48 -17.58 -21.85 3.41
CA LEU A 48 -16.58 -22.63 4.14
C LEU A 48 -16.51 -22.22 5.61
N LEU A 49 -16.52 -20.91 5.91
CA LEU A 49 -16.55 -20.43 7.29
C LEU A 49 -17.78 -20.94 8.05
N HIS A 50 -18.96 -20.80 7.45
CA HIS A 50 -20.22 -21.25 8.06
C HIS A 50 -20.28 -22.76 8.28
N LYS A 51 -19.71 -23.57 7.38
CA LYS A 51 -19.58 -25.03 7.55
C LYS A 51 -18.89 -25.41 8.87
N TYR A 52 -18.00 -24.55 9.38
CA TYR A 52 -17.29 -24.73 10.65
C TYR A 52 -17.83 -23.87 11.79
N GLY A 53 -19.00 -23.26 11.63
CA GLY A 53 -19.61 -22.39 12.63
C GLY A 53 -18.84 -21.10 12.88
N ALA A 54 -18.01 -20.65 11.93
CA ALA A 54 -17.32 -19.37 12.00
C ALA A 54 -18.16 -18.25 11.38
N LEU A 55 -18.08 -17.04 11.94
CA LEU A 55 -18.68 -15.85 11.36
C LEU A 55 -17.91 -15.41 10.11
N SER A 56 -18.63 -14.93 9.09
CA SER A 56 -18.07 -14.42 7.85
C SER A 56 -18.11 -12.89 7.75
N CYS A 57 -16.97 -12.24 7.96
CA CYS A 57 -16.81 -10.79 7.95
C CYS A 57 -15.92 -10.34 6.79
N TRP A 58 -16.29 -9.25 6.10
CA TRP A 58 -15.60 -8.83 4.88
C TRP A 58 -15.27 -7.34 4.81
N ASP A 59 -14.00 -7.07 4.53
CA ASP A 59 -13.51 -5.74 4.16
C ASP A 59 -13.71 -5.52 2.66
N TYR A 60 -14.68 -4.68 2.33
CA TYR A 60 -14.99 -4.26 0.97
C TYR A 60 -14.36 -2.92 0.61
N ALA A 61 -13.53 -2.31 1.46
CA ALA A 61 -13.05 -0.96 1.24
C ALA A 61 -12.41 -0.81 -0.16
N THR A 62 -11.63 -1.76 -0.64
CA THR A 62 -11.03 -1.67 -1.98
C THR A 62 -12.02 -1.83 -3.13
N CYS A 63 -13.06 -2.68 -3.01
CA CYS A 63 -13.90 -3.06 -4.15
C CYS A 63 -15.35 -2.53 -4.12
N ALA A 64 -15.83 -2.04 -2.98
CA ALA A 64 -17.19 -1.51 -2.82
C ALA A 64 -17.61 -0.49 -3.90
N PRO A 65 -16.72 0.38 -4.44
CA PRO A 65 -17.08 1.28 -5.54
C PRO A 65 -17.41 0.59 -6.86
N TYR A 66 -16.98 -0.66 -7.06
CA TYR A 66 -16.99 -1.34 -8.36
C TYR A 66 -17.94 -2.55 -8.38
N VAL A 67 -17.92 -3.38 -7.33
CA VAL A 67 -18.66 -4.65 -7.28
C VAL A 67 -20.06 -4.52 -6.70
N ASP A 68 -20.91 -5.52 -6.92
CA ASP A 68 -22.15 -5.66 -6.18
C ASP A 68 -21.89 -6.08 -4.74
N LEU A 69 -22.58 -5.44 -3.80
CA LEU A 69 -22.50 -5.69 -2.36
C LEU A 69 -23.72 -6.49 -1.93
N ASP A 70 -23.58 -7.81 -1.80
CA ASP A 70 -24.69 -8.70 -1.45
C ASP A 70 -24.48 -9.41 -0.11
N MET A 71 -25.23 -8.98 0.91
CA MET A 71 -25.27 -9.57 2.25
C MET A 71 -26.02 -10.91 2.32
N ASN A 72 -26.90 -11.19 1.36
CA ASN A 72 -27.79 -12.36 1.31
C ASN A 72 -27.89 -12.89 -0.14
N PRO A 73 -26.81 -13.45 -0.68
CA PRO A 73 -26.86 -14.04 -2.02
C PRO A 73 -27.87 -15.18 -2.07
N LYS A 74 -28.24 -15.54 -3.30
CA LYS A 74 -29.24 -16.60 -3.58
C LYS A 74 -28.93 -17.92 -2.87
N ASP A 75 -27.66 -18.25 -2.71
CA ASP A 75 -27.23 -19.39 -1.91
C ASP A 75 -27.26 -19.01 -0.41
N PRO A 76 -28.20 -19.57 0.38
CA PRO A 76 -28.39 -19.20 1.77
C PRO A 76 -27.22 -19.63 2.68
N ALA A 77 -26.27 -20.43 2.20
CA ALA A 77 -25.05 -20.74 2.95
C ALA A 77 -23.94 -19.69 2.73
N ALA A 78 -24.07 -18.82 1.73
CA ALA A 78 -23.06 -17.84 1.32
C ALA A 78 -23.30 -16.42 1.84
N TYR A 79 -24.22 -16.25 2.80
CA TYR A 79 -24.46 -14.96 3.44
C TYR A 79 -23.18 -14.41 4.11
N LYS A 80 -23.17 -13.11 4.38
CA LYS A 80 -22.09 -12.47 5.13
C LYS A 80 -22.65 -12.06 6.47
N ASP A 81 -21.93 -12.33 7.55
CA ASP A 81 -22.31 -11.89 8.89
C ASP A 81 -22.07 -10.38 9.07
N ALA A 82 -20.97 -9.88 8.49
CA ALA A 82 -20.68 -8.46 8.43
C ALA A 82 -19.96 -8.07 7.12
N VAL A 83 -20.24 -6.86 6.63
CA VAL A 83 -19.51 -6.20 5.53
C VAL A 83 -19.19 -4.78 5.98
N PHE A 84 -17.98 -4.31 5.71
CA PHE A 84 -17.58 -2.94 5.99
C PHE A 84 -16.79 -2.33 4.84
N PHE A 85 -16.98 -1.02 4.63
CA PHE A 85 -16.31 -0.27 3.57
C PHE A 85 -16.20 1.21 3.93
N SER A 86 -15.40 1.96 3.17
CA SER A 86 -15.18 3.39 3.37
C SER A 86 -15.82 4.20 2.26
N GLY A 87 -16.69 5.16 2.61
CA GLY A 87 -17.40 5.99 1.63
C GLY A 87 -16.47 6.85 0.77
N HIS A 88 -15.35 7.33 1.32
CA HIS A 88 -14.37 8.14 0.58
C HIS A 88 -13.72 7.47 -0.63
N LYS A 89 -13.93 6.16 -0.83
CA LYS A 89 -13.43 5.44 -2.00
C LYS A 89 -14.40 5.43 -3.18
N PHE A 90 -15.65 5.87 -2.97
CA PHE A 90 -16.63 6.02 -4.05
C PHE A 90 -16.41 7.34 -4.79
N VAL A 91 -16.80 7.37 -6.07
CA VAL A 91 -16.87 8.63 -6.84
C VAL A 91 -17.87 9.57 -6.16
N GLY A 92 -17.43 10.79 -5.83
CA GLY A 92 -18.22 11.75 -5.05
C GLY A 92 -18.30 11.46 -3.55
N GLY A 93 -17.67 10.37 -3.08
CA GLY A 93 -17.63 9.95 -1.69
C GLY A 93 -16.61 10.63 -0.76
N PRO A 94 -15.54 11.34 -1.20
CA PRO A 94 -14.63 12.01 -0.26
C PRO A 94 -15.36 12.88 0.77
N GLY A 95 -14.99 12.73 2.05
CA GLY A 95 -15.67 13.39 3.18
C GLY A 95 -16.99 12.73 3.60
N SER A 96 -17.20 11.45 3.28
CA SER A 96 -18.32 10.65 3.79
C SER A 96 -17.85 9.58 4.80
N PRO A 97 -18.74 9.05 5.65
CA PRO A 97 -18.37 8.11 6.69
C PRO A 97 -18.04 6.71 6.15
N GLY A 98 -17.51 5.86 7.04
CA GLY A 98 -17.48 4.41 6.83
C GLY A 98 -18.84 3.78 7.11
N VAL A 99 -19.10 2.61 6.54
CA VAL A 99 -20.33 1.85 6.77
C VAL A 99 -19.98 0.46 7.25
N LEU A 100 -20.66 0.02 8.31
CA LEU A 100 -20.67 -1.35 8.80
C LEU A 100 -22.08 -1.91 8.67
N VAL A 101 -22.25 -2.95 7.86
CA VAL A 101 -23.50 -3.70 7.75
C VAL A 101 -23.31 -5.01 8.49
N VAL A 102 -24.15 -5.27 9.50
CA VAL A 102 -24.06 -6.47 10.35
C VAL A 102 -25.43 -7.14 10.46
N LYS A 103 -25.46 -8.47 10.55
CA LYS A 103 -26.71 -9.18 10.82
C LYS A 103 -27.25 -8.80 12.19
N LYS A 104 -28.53 -8.43 12.28
CA LYS A 104 -29.22 -8.04 13.52
C LYS A 104 -29.08 -9.06 14.66
N LYS A 105 -28.94 -10.35 14.34
CA LYS A 105 -28.72 -11.45 15.31
C LYS A 105 -27.41 -11.31 16.10
N LEU A 106 -26.41 -10.62 15.54
CA LEU A 106 -25.09 -10.41 16.15
C LEU A 106 -25.04 -9.16 17.03
N MET A 107 -26.03 -8.28 16.92
CA MET A 107 -26.13 -7.08 17.76
C MET A 107 -26.85 -7.42 19.08
N SER A 108 -26.23 -8.22 19.94
CA SER A 108 -26.81 -8.65 21.22
C SER A 108 -26.42 -7.79 22.41
N ASN A 109 -25.45 -6.88 22.25
CA ASN A 109 -24.93 -6.06 23.35
C ASN A 109 -26.04 -5.17 23.93
N GLU A 110 -26.06 -5.00 25.25
CA GLU A 110 -26.96 -4.04 25.92
C GLU A 110 -26.36 -2.63 25.91
N VAL A 111 -25.04 -2.55 26.03
CA VAL A 111 -24.24 -1.33 26.05
C VAL A 111 -23.61 -1.12 24.66
N PRO A 112 -23.70 0.08 24.06
CA PRO A 112 -23.05 0.35 22.80
C PRO A 112 -21.53 0.43 22.90
N THR A 113 -20.88 0.31 21.74
CA THR A 113 -19.42 0.41 21.64
C THR A 113 -18.90 1.78 22.07
N MET A 114 -19.60 2.86 21.70
CA MET A 114 -19.30 4.22 22.12
C MET A 114 -20.53 4.87 22.79
N PRO A 115 -20.67 4.74 24.11
CA PRO A 115 -21.73 5.44 24.84
C PRO A 115 -21.58 6.97 24.74
N GLY A 116 -22.68 7.68 24.55
CA GLY A 116 -22.66 9.14 24.43
C GLY A 116 -24.05 9.72 24.20
N GLY A 117 -24.11 11.03 23.95
CA GLY A 117 -25.34 11.67 23.47
C GLY A 117 -25.84 10.98 22.20
N GLY A 118 -27.16 10.83 22.05
CA GLY A 118 -27.75 10.12 20.92
C GLY A 118 -27.89 8.60 21.10
N THR A 119 -27.17 7.95 22.01
CA THR A 119 -27.31 6.49 22.25
C THR A 119 -28.22 6.16 23.43
N VAL A 120 -28.44 7.13 24.31
CA VAL A 120 -29.19 7.01 25.56
C VAL A 120 -30.65 7.38 25.38
N LEU A 121 -31.55 6.60 25.96
CA LEU A 121 -32.98 6.91 26.08
C LEU A 121 -33.23 7.83 27.29
N PHE A 122 -32.57 7.57 28.40
CA PHE A 122 -32.73 8.33 29.64
C PHE A 122 -31.44 8.29 30.46
N VAL A 123 -31.11 9.39 31.13
CA VAL A 123 -29.91 9.51 31.98
C VAL A 123 -30.25 10.30 33.23
N THR A 124 -29.78 9.82 34.37
CA THR A 124 -29.72 10.52 35.65
C THR A 124 -28.29 10.48 36.18
N GLU A 125 -28.03 11.15 37.30
CA GLU A 125 -26.74 11.07 38.00
C GLU A 125 -26.33 9.63 38.36
N LYS A 126 -27.29 8.71 38.54
CA LYS A 126 -27.05 7.35 39.06
C LYS A 126 -27.47 6.22 38.14
N ALA A 127 -28.14 6.51 37.03
CA ALA A 127 -28.72 5.51 36.14
C ALA A 127 -28.80 5.99 34.70
N HIS A 128 -28.76 5.06 33.76
CA HIS A 128 -29.06 5.33 32.35
C HIS A 128 -29.78 4.13 31.73
N SER A 129 -30.48 4.38 30.64
CA SER A 129 -30.99 3.36 29.72
C SER A 129 -30.60 3.73 28.30
N TYR A 130 -30.30 2.73 27.47
CA TYR A 130 -29.96 2.93 26.06
C TYR A 130 -31.17 2.79 25.15
N LEU A 131 -31.05 3.34 23.94
CA LEU A 131 -32.08 3.20 22.91
C LEU A 131 -32.31 1.73 22.55
N ALA A 132 -33.58 1.37 22.33
CA ALA A 132 -33.96 0.04 21.86
C ALA A 132 -33.57 -0.19 20.39
N ASN A 133 -33.48 0.88 19.59
CA ASN A 133 -32.99 0.81 18.22
C ASN A 133 -31.48 0.54 18.24
N LYS A 134 -31.11 -0.66 17.77
CA LYS A 134 -29.72 -1.13 17.78
C LYS A 134 -28.80 -0.30 16.90
N VAL A 135 -29.30 0.30 15.81
CA VAL A 135 -28.48 1.11 14.89
C VAL A 135 -28.15 2.44 15.55
N GLU A 136 -29.17 3.20 15.93
CA GLU A 136 -29.01 4.51 16.61
C GLU A 136 -28.16 4.38 17.87
N ARG A 137 -28.30 3.27 18.61
CA ARG A 137 -27.52 3.02 19.81
C ARG A 137 -26.02 2.91 19.53
N GLU A 138 -25.58 2.42 18.38
CA GLU A 138 -24.15 2.31 18.03
C GLU A 138 -23.58 3.60 17.39
N GLU A 139 -24.40 4.63 17.16
CA GLU A 139 -23.99 5.90 16.55
C GLU A 139 -23.88 7.02 17.61
N GLY A 140 -22.97 6.84 18.56
CA GLY A 140 -22.78 7.81 19.64
C GLY A 140 -22.23 9.15 19.17
N GLY A 141 -22.89 10.22 19.61
CA GLY A 141 -22.61 11.60 19.23
C GLY A 141 -23.55 12.12 18.14
N THR A 142 -23.19 13.26 17.55
CA THR A 142 -23.88 13.74 16.35
C THR A 142 -23.37 12.93 15.16
N PRO A 143 -24.23 12.23 14.40
CA PRO A 143 -23.79 11.48 13.23
C PRO A 143 -23.28 12.43 12.14
N ASP A 144 -22.49 11.91 11.20
CA ASP A 144 -22.04 12.67 10.03
C ASP A 144 -23.19 12.83 9.03
N ILE A 145 -24.15 13.71 9.32
CA ILE A 145 -25.39 13.88 8.54
C ILE A 145 -25.07 14.22 7.08
N LEU A 146 -24.23 15.23 6.86
CA LEU A 146 -23.87 15.67 5.50
C LEU A 146 -23.04 14.62 4.76
N GLY A 147 -22.11 13.95 5.44
CA GLY A 147 -21.37 12.85 4.86
C GLY A 147 -22.25 11.65 4.52
N SER A 148 -23.28 11.38 5.33
CA SER A 148 -24.24 10.28 5.08
C SER A 148 -25.13 10.57 3.86
N ILE A 149 -25.61 11.81 3.71
CA ILE A 149 -26.32 12.25 2.50
C ILE A 149 -25.40 12.14 1.29
N ARG A 150 -24.15 12.62 1.39
CA ARG A 150 -23.14 12.50 0.33
C ARG A 150 -22.90 11.05 -0.06
N LEU A 151 -22.82 10.14 0.91
CA LEU A 151 -22.65 8.72 0.64
C LEU A 151 -23.85 8.13 -0.10
N GLY A 152 -25.08 8.50 0.29
CA GLY A 152 -26.29 8.11 -0.43
C GLY A 152 -26.24 8.51 -1.91
N LEU A 153 -25.83 9.74 -2.21
CA LEU A 153 -25.65 10.23 -3.58
C LEU A 153 -24.53 9.48 -4.34
N ALA A 154 -23.42 9.15 -3.68
CA ALA A 154 -22.34 8.37 -4.27
C ALA A 154 -22.79 6.93 -4.63
N PHE A 155 -23.62 6.31 -3.78
CA PHE A 155 -24.26 5.04 -4.07
C PHE A 155 -25.24 5.13 -5.23
N GLU A 156 -26.05 6.18 -5.27
CA GLU A 156 -26.99 6.41 -6.37
C GLU A 156 -26.24 6.56 -7.70
N LEU A 157 -25.14 7.32 -7.73
CA LEU A 157 -24.28 7.43 -8.91
C LEU A 157 -23.77 6.05 -9.37
N LYS A 158 -23.21 5.26 -8.45
CA LYS A 158 -22.76 3.89 -8.77
C LYS A 158 -23.89 3.03 -9.34
N GLN A 159 -25.09 3.10 -8.76
CA GLN A 159 -26.25 2.33 -9.21
C GLN A 159 -26.70 2.73 -10.62
N ARG A 160 -26.64 4.03 -10.95
CA ARG A 160 -26.98 4.54 -12.29
C ARG A 160 -26.00 4.07 -13.37
N VAL A 161 -24.70 3.98 -13.06
CA VAL A 161 -23.69 3.40 -13.97
C VAL A 161 -23.84 1.88 -14.06
N GLY A 162 -24.10 1.23 -12.93
CA GLY A 162 -24.32 -0.21 -12.80
C GLY A 162 -23.03 -1.00 -12.61
N SER A 163 -22.96 -1.80 -11.53
CA SER A 163 -21.75 -2.54 -11.14
C SER A 163 -21.24 -3.50 -12.23
N LYS A 164 -22.14 -4.12 -13.01
CA LYS A 164 -21.75 -5.00 -14.11
C LYS A 164 -20.97 -4.23 -15.17
N HIS A 165 -21.49 -3.08 -15.60
CA HIS A 165 -20.83 -2.24 -16.60
C HIS A 165 -19.48 -1.72 -16.09
N ILE A 166 -19.44 -1.27 -14.83
CA ILE A 166 -18.18 -0.88 -14.16
C ILE A 166 -17.17 -2.02 -14.22
N MET A 167 -17.55 -3.23 -13.77
CA MET A 167 -16.63 -4.37 -13.76
C MET A 167 -16.17 -4.81 -15.17
N ASP A 168 -16.99 -4.62 -16.20
CA ASP A 168 -16.59 -4.91 -17.58
C ASP A 168 -15.48 -3.94 -18.05
N LEU A 169 -15.60 -2.64 -17.73
CA LEU A 169 -14.59 -1.61 -17.99
C LEU A 169 -13.31 -1.84 -17.17
N GLU A 170 -13.44 -2.10 -15.87
CA GLU A 170 -12.31 -2.39 -14.98
C GLU A 170 -11.48 -3.59 -15.49
N ARG A 171 -12.16 -4.66 -15.95
CA ARG A 171 -11.49 -5.82 -16.56
C ARG A 171 -10.87 -5.51 -17.93
N GLN A 172 -11.44 -4.58 -18.70
CA GLN A 172 -10.80 -4.07 -19.93
C GLN A 172 -9.50 -3.35 -19.60
N HIS A 173 -9.49 -2.45 -18.61
CA HIS A 173 -8.26 -1.80 -18.15
C HIS A 173 -7.23 -2.83 -17.66
N VAL A 174 -7.64 -3.85 -16.90
CA VAL A 174 -6.71 -4.91 -16.46
C VAL A 174 -6.01 -5.59 -17.64
N ARG A 175 -6.78 -6.02 -18.65
CA ARG A 175 -6.21 -6.67 -19.84
C ARG A 175 -5.26 -5.75 -20.57
N HIS A 176 -5.67 -4.50 -20.76
CA HIS A 176 -4.89 -3.52 -21.49
C HIS A 176 -3.57 -3.17 -20.77
N VAL A 177 -3.62 -2.81 -19.49
CA VAL A 177 -2.44 -2.51 -18.66
C VAL A 177 -1.47 -3.69 -18.64
N ARG A 178 -1.95 -4.93 -18.47
CA ARG A 178 -1.09 -6.13 -18.53
C ARG A 178 -0.47 -6.33 -19.90
N SER A 179 -1.22 -6.08 -20.98
CA SER A 179 -0.72 -6.24 -22.35
C SER A 179 0.36 -5.22 -22.73
N VAL A 180 0.37 -4.06 -22.07
CA VAL A 180 1.34 -2.98 -22.32
C VAL A 180 2.53 -3.11 -21.36
N LEU A 181 2.29 -3.03 -20.05
CA LEU A 181 3.38 -3.06 -19.06
C LEU A 181 4.04 -4.44 -18.92
N GLY A 182 3.29 -5.52 -19.16
CA GLY A 182 3.84 -6.88 -19.10
C GLY A 182 4.81 -7.23 -20.25
N LYS A 183 4.91 -6.40 -21.29
CA LYS A 183 5.90 -6.56 -22.36
C LYS A 183 7.23 -5.90 -22.06
N ASN A 184 7.28 -5.01 -21.06
CA ASN A 184 8.50 -4.31 -20.69
C ASN A 184 9.28 -5.13 -19.66
N GLU A 185 10.43 -5.67 -20.06
CA GLU A 185 11.31 -6.47 -19.19
C GLU A 185 11.85 -5.70 -17.97
N ASN A 186 11.86 -4.36 -18.05
CA ASN A 186 12.27 -3.51 -16.95
C ASN A 186 11.18 -3.37 -15.87
N ILE A 187 9.96 -3.83 -16.12
CA ILE A 187 8.84 -3.74 -15.19
C ILE A 187 8.53 -5.13 -14.63
N ILE A 188 8.50 -5.23 -13.31
CA ILE A 188 7.95 -6.41 -12.63
C ILE A 188 6.58 -6.04 -12.07
N LEU A 189 5.52 -6.53 -12.71
CA LEU A 189 4.17 -6.49 -12.16
C LEU A 189 4.03 -7.53 -11.05
N LEU A 190 3.65 -7.08 -9.85
CA LEU A 190 3.51 -7.96 -8.69
C LEU A 190 2.11 -8.58 -8.62
N GLY A 191 2.04 -9.83 -8.16
CA GLY A 191 0.82 -10.62 -8.06
C GLY A 191 0.71 -11.67 -9.17
N HIS A 192 -0.40 -12.42 -9.16
CA HIS A 192 -0.63 -13.48 -10.15
C HIS A 192 -1.22 -12.93 -11.45
N GLU A 193 -0.77 -13.43 -12.59
CA GLU A 193 -1.18 -12.91 -13.91
C GLU A 193 -2.64 -13.21 -14.27
N ASN A 194 -3.14 -14.38 -13.88
CA ASN A 194 -4.43 -14.91 -14.33
C ASN A 194 -5.57 -14.76 -13.29
N ALA A 195 -5.38 -13.91 -12.27
CA ALA A 195 -6.39 -13.67 -11.26
C ALA A 195 -7.41 -12.64 -11.74
N ASP A 196 -8.71 -12.86 -11.44
CA ASP A 196 -9.72 -11.81 -11.57
C ASP A 196 -9.41 -10.71 -10.55
N GLN A 197 -9.18 -9.50 -11.04
CA GLN A 197 -8.68 -8.40 -10.22
C GLN A 197 -9.27 -7.07 -10.69
N LEU A 198 -9.25 -6.09 -9.79
CA LEU A 198 -9.35 -4.68 -10.14
C LEU A 198 -8.03 -4.21 -10.79
N PRO A 199 -8.04 -3.14 -11.61
CA PRO A 199 -6.86 -2.53 -12.23
C PRO A 199 -6.04 -1.74 -11.21
N VAL A 200 -5.63 -2.42 -10.13
CA VAL A 200 -4.74 -1.95 -9.09
C VAL A 200 -3.42 -2.69 -9.27
N PHE A 201 -2.40 -1.99 -9.73
CA PHE A 201 -1.12 -2.58 -10.10
C PHE A 201 -0.02 -2.06 -9.19
N SER A 202 0.63 -2.99 -8.47
CA SER A 202 1.90 -2.75 -7.79
C SER A 202 3.04 -3.23 -8.68
N PHE A 203 4.08 -2.42 -8.85
CA PHE A 203 5.19 -2.75 -9.72
C PHE A 203 6.53 -2.26 -9.18
N LEU A 204 7.58 -2.89 -9.70
CA LEU A 204 8.99 -2.53 -9.49
C LEU A 204 9.62 -2.19 -10.84
N VAL A 205 10.59 -1.26 -10.83
CA VAL A 205 11.37 -0.91 -12.02
C VAL A 205 12.79 -1.40 -11.84
N ARG A 206 13.26 -2.24 -12.76
CA ARG A 206 14.58 -2.88 -12.73
C ARG A 206 15.67 -1.98 -13.30
N PHE A 207 16.85 -2.07 -12.70
CA PHE A 207 18.09 -1.48 -13.19
C PHE A 207 19.25 -2.41 -12.82
N GLY A 208 19.83 -3.09 -13.80
CA GLY A 208 20.87 -4.10 -13.56
C GLY A 208 20.38 -5.24 -12.68
N ASP A 209 21.06 -5.43 -11.55
CA ASP A 209 20.73 -6.40 -10.51
C ASP A 209 19.83 -5.85 -9.40
N ARG A 210 19.43 -4.58 -9.46
CA ARG A 210 18.64 -3.90 -8.42
C ARG A 210 17.40 -3.23 -9.03
N PHE A 211 16.83 -2.30 -8.28
CA PHE A 211 15.63 -1.56 -8.64
C PHE A 211 15.83 -0.05 -8.53
N LEU A 212 15.00 0.71 -9.24
CA LEU A 212 14.76 2.11 -8.90
C LEU A 212 13.91 2.19 -7.63
N HIS A 213 14.26 3.10 -6.72
CA HIS A 213 13.52 3.27 -5.49
C HIS A 213 12.07 3.71 -5.77
N HIS A 214 11.07 3.11 -5.11
CA HIS A 214 9.66 3.37 -5.42
C HIS A 214 9.25 4.85 -5.24
N ASN A 215 9.82 5.55 -4.25
CA ASN A 215 9.56 6.99 -4.08
C ASN A 215 10.21 7.83 -5.18
N PHE A 216 11.35 7.40 -5.73
CA PHE A 216 11.95 8.04 -6.90
C PHE A 216 11.05 7.87 -8.13
N VAL A 217 10.57 6.64 -8.37
CA VAL A 217 9.63 6.34 -9.47
C VAL A 217 8.36 7.21 -9.36
N CYS A 218 7.79 7.32 -8.16
CA CYS A 218 6.60 8.17 -7.94
C CYS A 218 6.91 9.66 -8.11
N ALA A 219 8.05 10.14 -7.62
CA ALA A 219 8.47 11.53 -7.77
C ALA A 219 8.66 11.88 -9.26
N LEU A 220 9.27 10.97 -10.03
CA LEU A 220 9.54 11.19 -11.44
C LEU A 220 8.26 11.20 -12.28
N LEU A 221 7.33 10.28 -12.03
CA LEU A 221 6.00 10.28 -12.66
C LEU A 221 5.23 11.58 -12.40
N ASN A 222 5.32 12.10 -11.18
CA ASN A 222 4.70 13.37 -10.81
C ASN A 222 5.39 14.57 -11.46
N ASP A 223 6.72 14.66 -11.35
CA ASP A 223 7.48 15.83 -11.76
C ASP A 223 7.54 16.00 -13.29
N LEU A 224 7.58 14.89 -14.06
CA LEU A 224 7.65 14.95 -15.52
C LEU A 224 6.28 14.94 -16.18
N PHE A 225 5.34 14.13 -15.67
CA PHE A 225 4.11 13.80 -16.39
C PHE A 225 2.84 14.25 -15.67
N GLY A 226 2.94 14.76 -14.44
CA GLY A 226 1.79 15.11 -13.61
C GLY A 226 1.01 13.89 -13.10
N ILE A 227 1.62 12.70 -13.13
CA ILE A 227 0.97 11.43 -12.80
C ILE A 227 1.19 11.10 -11.32
N GLN A 228 0.09 10.90 -10.60
CA GLN A 228 0.12 10.58 -9.18
C GLN A 228 0.10 9.07 -8.94
N ALA A 229 1.29 8.50 -8.69
CA ALA A 229 1.45 7.15 -8.17
C ALA A 229 1.67 7.17 -6.65
N ARG A 230 1.54 6.02 -5.98
CA ARG A 230 1.79 5.90 -4.53
C ARG A 230 2.89 4.88 -4.24
N GLY A 231 3.92 5.32 -3.51
CA GLY A 231 5.01 4.49 -3.04
C GLY A 231 4.71 3.75 -1.72
N GLY A 232 5.42 2.65 -1.48
CA GLY A 232 5.39 1.89 -0.21
C GLY A 232 4.40 0.72 -0.18
N CYS A 233 4.30 0.02 0.96
CA CYS A 233 3.47 -1.18 1.11
C CYS A 233 1.96 -0.94 1.39
N GLN A 234 1.43 0.27 1.17
CA GLN A 234 -0.02 0.58 1.22
C GLN A 234 -0.80 0.05 2.44
N CYS A 235 -0.27 0.18 3.65
CA CYS A 235 -0.88 -0.36 4.89
C CYS A 235 -1.04 -1.90 4.91
N ALA A 236 -0.42 -2.61 3.98
CA ALA A 236 -0.42 -4.07 3.87
C ALA A 236 1.01 -4.62 4.02
N GLY A 237 1.76 -4.14 5.03
CA GLY A 237 3.16 -4.47 5.27
C GLY A 237 3.49 -5.97 5.18
N PRO A 238 2.76 -6.85 5.90
CA PRO A 238 3.00 -8.30 5.83
C PRO A 238 2.79 -8.89 4.43
N PHE A 239 1.79 -8.42 3.68
CA PHE A 239 1.53 -8.92 2.33
C PHE A 239 2.53 -8.34 1.32
N GLY A 240 2.85 -7.05 1.42
CA GLY A 240 3.90 -6.40 0.63
C GLY A 240 5.26 -7.08 0.82
N ALA A 241 5.65 -7.43 2.06
CA ALA A 241 6.88 -8.16 2.32
C ALA A 241 6.92 -9.52 1.62
N ARG A 242 5.79 -10.24 1.55
CA ARG A 242 5.67 -11.48 0.79
C ARG A 242 5.76 -11.24 -0.71
N LEU A 243 5.06 -10.23 -1.25
CA LEU A 243 5.12 -9.88 -2.68
C LEU A 243 6.54 -9.51 -3.12
N LEU A 244 7.30 -8.85 -2.23
CA LEU A 244 8.70 -8.50 -2.44
C LEU A 244 9.66 -9.67 -2.17
N GLY A 245 9.16 -10.84 -1.76
CA GLY A 245 9.99 -12.03 -1.52
C GLY A 245 10.98 -11.91 -0.37
N LEU A 246 10.69 -11.06 0.61
CA LEU A 246 11.58 -10.85 1.75
C LEU A 246 11.66 -12.11 2.62
N SER A 247 12.87 -12.48 3.02
CA SER A 247 13.07 -13.52 4.04
C SER A 247 12.71 -12.99 5.41
N ARG A 248 12.56 -13.90 6.38
CA ARG A 248 12.35 -13.53 7.77
C ARG A 248 13.50 -12.67 8.30
N GLU A 249 14.75 -13.06 8.02
CA GLU A 249 15.93 -12.31 8.48
C GLU A 249 15.92 -10.89 7.92
N HIS A 250 15.60 -10.73 6.63
CA HIS A 250 15.52 -9.42 5.98
C HIS A 250 14.39 -8.56 6.55
N ILE A 251 13.21 -9.12 6.81
CA ILE A 251 12.08 -8.37 7.39
C ILE A 251 12.46 -7.79 8.75
N THR A 252 13.05 -8.61 9.63
CA THR A 252 13.48 -8.14 10.95
C THR A 252 14.57 -7.08 10.84
N ALA A 253 15.60 -7.33 10.03
CA ALA A 253 16.73 -6.40 9.87
C ALA A 253 16.32 -5.04 9.26
N LEU A 254 15.45 -5.05 8.24
CA LEU A 254 14.87 -3.83 7.67
C LEU A 254 14.06 -3.07 8.71
N GLY A 255 13.37 -3.78 9.61
CA GLY A 255 12.68 -3.19 10.74
C GLY A 255 13.56 -2.35 11.64
N TYR A 256 14.68 -2.93 12.06
CA TYR A 256 15.65 -2.22 12.88
C TYR A 256 16.25 -1.01 12.17
N ALA A 257 16.57 -1.14 10.88
CA ALA A 257 17.11 -0.02 10.10
C ALA A 257 16.12 1.15 10.00
N VAL A 258 14.84 0.87 9.71
CA VAL A 258 13.78 1.90 9.66
C VAL A 258 13.60 2.60 11.01
N VAL A 259 13.71 1.86 12.11
CA VAL A 259 13.58 2.41 13.48
C VAL A 259 14.79 3.23 13.88
N ALA A 260 15.98 2.85 13.38
CA ALA A 260 17.20 3.64 13.45
C ALA A 260 17.19 4.88 12.54
N LYS A 261 16.03 5.24 11.98
CA LYS A 261 15.82 6.36 11.06
C LYS A 261 16.57 6.20 9.74
N ASP A 262 16.64 5.00 9.19
CA ASP A 262 16.97 4.79 7.77
C ASP A 262 15.68 4.43 7.01
N GLU A 263 14.71 5.34 6.99
CA GLU A 263 13.41 5.11 6.35
C GLU A 263 13.51 4.87 4.83
N VAL A 264 14.59 5.28 4.16
CA VAL A 264 14.81 4.97 2.74
C VAL A 264 14.97 3.46 2.47
N LEU A 265 15.34 2.67 3.49
CA LEU A 265 15.40 1.22 3.36
C LEU A 265 14.03 0.56 3.42
N LYS A 266 12.99 1.30 3.81
CA LYS A 266 11.64 0.76 3.95
C LYS A 266 11.22 0.11 2.61
N PRO A 267 11.01 -1.21 2.60
CA PRO A 267 10.67 -1.91 1.36
C PRO A 267 9.30 -1.44 0.87
N GLY A 268 9.11 -1.41 -0.44
CA GLY A 268 7.88 -0.94 -1.04
C GLY A 268 7.82 -1.09 -2.54
N VAL A 269 6.71 -0.62 -3.10
CA VAL A 269 6.36 -0.74 -4.51
C VAL A 269 5.87 0.61 -5.01
N ALA A 270 5.98 0.87 -6.31
CA ALA A 270 5.15 1.90 -6.93
C ALA A 270 3.78 1.27 -7.22
N ARG A 271 2.69 1.96 -6.88
CA ARG A 271 1.34 1.47 -7.14
C ARG A 271 0.49 2.50 -7.86
N MET A 272 -0.26 2.03 -8.85
CA MET A 272 -1.24 2.79 -9.60
C MET A 272 -2.59 2.06 -9.68
N SER A 273 -3.66 2.82 -9.89
CA SER A 273 -5.00 2.30 -10.10
C SER A 273 -5.69 3.06 -11.23
N PHE A 274 -6.39 2.35 -12.11
CA PHE A 274 -7.07 2.94 -13.26
C PHE A 274 -8.58 2.89 -13.05
N PRO A 275 -9.25 4.02 -12.80
CA PRO A 275 -10.70 4.00 -12.56
C PRO A 275 -11.47 3.76 -13.86
N TYR A 276 -12.64 3.10 -13.79
CA TYR A 276 -13.53 2.86 -14.93
C TYR A 276 -13.98 4.11 -15.71
N PHE A 277 -13.83 5.30 -15.14
CA PHE A 277 -14.19 6.57 -15.76
C PHE A 277 -12.98 7.32 -16.35
N ALA A 278 -11.80 6.71 -16.35
CA ALA A 278 -10.63 7.27 -17.03
C ALA A 278 -10.80 7.13 -18.55
N ASP A 279 -10.48 8.20 -19.27
CA ASP A 279 -10.50 8.19 -20.75
C ASP A 279 -9.38 7.29 -21.29
N GLU A 280 -9.61 6.63 -22.42
CA GLU A 280 -8.62 5.73 -23.04
C GLU A 280 -7.29 6.45 -23.33
N ASP A 281 -7.35 7.68 -23.88
CA ASP A 281 -6.16 8.51 -24.13
C ASP A 281 -5.39 8.89 -22.85
N GLU A 282 -6.07 8.97 -21.70
CA GLU A 282 -5.42 9.20 -20.42
C GLU A 282 -4.72 7.93 -19.92
N VAL A 283 -5.37 6.78 -20.04
CA VAL A 283 -4.79 5.48 -19.70
C VAL A 283 -3.54 5.22 -20.55
N GLU A 284 -3.59 5.45 -21.86
CA GLU A 284 -2.45 5.29 -22.77
C GLU A 284 -1.28 6.20 -22.38
N TYR A 285 -1.53 7.49 -22.15
CA TYR A 285 -0.48 8.42 -21.71
C TYR A 285 0.17 7.98 -20.40
N ILE A 286 -0.62 7.45 -19.46
CA ILE A 286 -0.08 6.92 -18.21
C ILE A 286 0.80 5.71 -18.46
N LEU A 287 0.38 4.78 -19.32
CA LEU A 287 1.13 3.58 -19.65
C LEU A 287 2.44 3.89 -20.37
N ASP A 288 2.40 4.81 -21.33
CA ASP A 288 3.58 5.32 -22.03
C ASP A 288 4.56 5.99 -21.06
N SER A 289 4.05 6.78 -20.11
CA SER A 289 4.86 7.43 -19.09
C SER A 289 5.51 6.42 -18.12
N VAL A 290 4.81 5.34 -17.76
CA VAL A 290 5.37 4.26 -16.92
C VAL A 290 6.45 3.49 -17.67
N ASN A 291 6.23 3.15 -18.95
CA ASN A 291 7.26 2.54 -19.80
C ASN A 291 8.48 3.46 -19.95
N PHE A 292 8.26 4.75 -20.22
CA PHE A 292 9.33 5.74 -20.26
C PHE A 292 10.16 5.76 -18.98
N VAL A 293 9.52 5.80 -17.81
CA VAL A 293 10.23 5.76 -16.52
C VAL A 293 10.98 4.44 -16.33
N ALA A 294 10.43 3.32 -16.80
CA ALA A 294 11.10 2.02 -16.74
C ALA A 294 12.37 1.96 -17.61
N ASP A 295 12.32 2.55 -18.79
CA ASP A 295 13.40 2.46 -19.79
C ASP A 295 14.45 3.57 -19.62
N HIS A 296 14.01 4.76 -19.20
CA HIS A 296 14.83 5.97 -19.19
C HIS A 296 14.87 6.68 -17.83
N GLY A 297 14.02 6.31 -16.86
CA GLY A 297 13.92 7.00 -15.58
C GLY A 297 15.23 7.02 -14.78
N TRP A 298 16.06 5.99 -14.93
CA TRP A 298 17.39 5.92 -14.31
C TRP A 298 18.33 7.06 -14.75
N LYS A 299 18.16 7.62 -15.96
CA LYS A 299 18.95 8.75 -16.47
C LYS A 299 18.74 10.03 -15.66
N PHE A 300 17.63 10.12 -14.92
CA PHE A 300 17.31 11.26 -14.06
C PHE A 300 17.83 11.12 -12.64
N LEU A 301 18.29 9.94 -12.20
CA LEU A 301 18.84 9.74 -10.85
C LEU A 301 19.88 10.81 -10.46
N PRO A 302 20.80 11.25 -11.34
CA PRO A 302 21.79 12.28 -11.01
C PRO A 302 21.20 13.66 -10.70
N LYS A 303 19.94 13.90 -11.08
CA LYS A 303 19.20 15.15 -10.82
C LYS A 303 18.32 15.08 -9.60
N TYR A 304 18.36 13.98 -8.86
CA TYR A 304 17.58 13.79 -7.64
C TYR A 304 18.48 13.48 -6.45
N GLU A 305 18.11 14.06 -5.32
CA GLU A 305 18.63 13.72 -4.01
C GLU A 305 17.54 12.99 -3.22
N TYR A 306 17.96 12.20 -2.25
CA TYR A 306 17.04 11.58 -1.30
C TYR A 306 17.50 11.83 0.12
N ASP A 307 16.57 11.79 1.06
CA ASP A 307 16.87 11.86 2.50
C ASP A 307 16.78 10.45 3.10
N PRO A 308 17.87 9.88 3.64
CA PRO A 308 17.87 8.54 4.22
C PRO A 308 16.90 8.41 5.38
N HIS A 309 16.61 9.51 6.09
CA HIS A 309 15.82 9.52 7.32
C HIS A 309 14.32 9.45 7.13
N ASN A 310 13.80 9.92 6.00
CA ASN A 310 12.36 9.86 5.69
C ASN A 310 12.06 9.21 4.33
N GLY A 311 13.10 8.84 3.57
CA GLY A 311 12.98 8.22 2.25
C GLY A 311 12.38 9.11 1.18
N ALA A 312 12.29 10.43 1.39
CA ALA A 312 11.80 11.38 0.41
C ALA A 312 12.84 11.58 -0.70
N TRP A 313 12.35 11.71 -1.93
CA TRP A 313 13.16 12.01 -3.11
C TRP A 313 12.75 13.37 -3.67
N ARG A 314 13.72 14.14 -4.15
CA ARG A 314 13.47 15.49 -4.66
C ARG A 314 14.49 15.88 -5.72
N HIS A 315 14.01 16.59 -6.74
CA HIS A 315 14.88 17.18 -7.76
C HIS A 315 15.81 18.25 -7.17
N VAL A 316 17.08 18.27 -7.60
CA VAL A 316 18.14 19.18 -7.09
C VAL A 316 17.80 20.67 -7.24
N SER A 317 16.98 21.06 -8.22
CA SER A 317 16.52 22.45 -8.37
C SER A 317 15.67 22.94 -7.19
N ARG A 318 15.15 22.03 -6.37
CA ARG A 318 14.38 22.32 -5.14
C ARG A 318 15.25 22.17 -3.88
N ALA A 319 16.58 22.11 -4.00
CA ALA A 319 17.50 21.92 -2.87
C ALA A 319 17.39 23.00 -1.79
N THR A 320 17.07 24.24 -2.18
CA THR A 320 16.90 25.39 -1.26
C THR A 320 15.58 25.36 -0.49
N ALA A 321 14.57 24.61 -0.96
CA ALA A 321 13.43 24.29 -0.14
C ALA A 321 13.86 23.21 0.87
N PRO A 322 13.53 23.29 2.16
CA PRO A 322 13.76 22.16 3.06
C PRO A 322 12.98 20.94 2.54
N PHE A 323 13.49 19.72 2.79
CA PHE A 323 12.65 18.53 2.62
C PHE A 323 11.36 18.78 3.42
N PRO A 324 10.17 18.43 2.88
CA PRO A 324 8.93 18.70 3.58
C PRO A 324 8.99 18.02 4.95
N ALA A 325 9.28 18.79 6.00
CA ALA A 325 9.07 18.35 7.36
C ALA A 325 7.61 17.89 7.43
N LYS A 326 7.32 16.79 8.15
CA LYS A 326 5.94 16.32 8.35
C LYS A 326 5.12 17.51 8.86
N LYS A 327 4.32 18.12 7.97
CA LYS A 327 3.43 19.23 8.33
C LYS A 327 2.26 18.60 9.06
N PHE A 328 2.05 19.01 10.31
CA PHE A 328 0.90 18.57 11.07
C PHE A 328 -0.25 19.54 10.80
N LEU A 329 -1.49 19.05 10.79
CA LEU A 329 -2.65 19.95 10.77
C LEU A 329 -2.59 20.96 11.91
N ALA A 330 -2.03 20.58 13.06
CA ALA A 330 -1.77 21.47 14.19
C ALA A 330 -0.80 22.63 13.89
N SER A 331 0.04 22.50 12.85
CA SER A 331 0.94 23.58 12.39
C SER A 331 0.34 24.41 11.24
N MET A 332 -0.90 24.14 10.84
CA MET A 332 -1.60 24.93 9.84
C MET A 332 -2.03 26.26 10.47
N GLN A 333 -1.42 27.36 10.01
CA GLN A 333 -1.92 28.70 10.27
C GLN A 333 -2.85 29.08 9.13
N LEU A 334 -4.10 29.41 9.45
CA LEU A 334 -5.02 30.04 8.52
C LEU A 334 -4.68 31.53 8.51
N ASP A 335 -3.61 31.90 7.83
CA ASP A 335 -3.24 33.30 7.65
C ASP A 335 -4.18 33.97 6.63
N ASP A 336 -4.30 35.29 6.77
CA ASP A 336 -5.17 36.17 5.97
C ASP A 336 -4.88 36.07 4.45
N VAL A 337 -5.88 36.43 3.66
CA VAL A 337 -6.11 36.18 2.22
C VAL A 337 -4.95 36.57 1.26
N ASP A 338 -3.89 37.23 1.76
CA ASP A 338 -2.84 37.87 0.96
C ASP A 338 -1.69 36.95 0.49
N THR A 339 -1.68 35.66 0.86
CA THR A 339 -0.64 34.70 0.42
C THR A 339 -1.07 33.80 -0.75
N VAL A 340 -2.05 34.22 -1.55
CA VAL A 340 -2.34 33.56 -2.82
C VAL A 340 -1.23 33.91 -3.81
N ARG A 341 -0.18 33.07 -3.90
CA ARG A 341 0.73 33.09 -5.04
C ARG A 341 -0.10 32.80 -6.29
N GLN A 342 -0.27 33.79 -7.16
CA GLN A 342 -0.78 33.57 -8.50
C GLN A 342 0.14 32.56 -9.20
N SER A 343 -0.36 31.34 -9.39
CA SER A 343 0.28 30.39 -10.28
C SER A 343 0.13 30.95 -11.70
N VAL A 344 1.18 31.61 -12.19
CA VAL A 344 1.22 32.11 -13.56
C VAL A 344 1.28 30.90 -14.48
N CYS A 345 0.14 30.53 -15.05
CA CYS A 345 0.08 29.49 -16.06
C CYS A 345 0.65 30.03 -17.37
N VAL A 346 1.76 29.44 -17.80
CA VAL A 346 2.41 29.68 -19.09
C VAL A 346 1.53 29.08 -20.18
N ALA A 347 0.92 29.94 -21.01
CA ALA A 347 0.10 29.64 -22.21
C ALA A 347 -1.06 28.61 -22.02
N PRO A 348 -2.29 28.89 -22.50
CA PRO A 348 -3.38 27.92 -22.36
C PRO A 348 -3.08 26.62 -23.12
N ILE A 349 -3.29 25.47 -22.47
CA ILE A 349 -3.25 24.15 -23.11
C ILE A 349 -4.40 24.10 -24.13
N ARG A 350 -4.06 24.16 -25.42
CA ARG A 350 -5.06 24.16 -26.50
C ARG A 350 -5.51 22.75 -26.89
N SER A 351 -4.64 21.75 -26.71
CA SER A 351 -4.93 20.34 -26.97
C SER A 351 -4.20 19.48 -25.95
N ILE A 352 -4.96 18.71 -25.17
CA ILE A 352 -4.42 17.78 -24.16
C ILE A 352 -3.58 16.70 -24.83
N ALA A 353 -4.04 16.16 -25.96
CA ALA A 353 -3.32 15.13 -26.70
C ALA A 353 -1.97 15.63 -27.25
N ALA A 354 -1.92 16.85 -27.78
CA ALA A 354 -0.66 17.45 -28.23
C ALA A 354 0.28 17.70 -27.04
N HIS A 355 -0.24 18.23 -25.94
CA HIS A 355 0.54 18.48 -24.73
C HIS A 355 1.13 17.20 -24.13
N ARG A 356 0.35 16.12 -24.05
CA ARG A 356 0.81 14.80 -23.57
C ARG A 356 1.95 14.23 -24.42
N ARG A 357 1.84 14.35 -25.75
CA ARG A 357 2.89 13.92 -26.68
C ARG A 357 4.16 14.75 -26.55
N GLU A 358 4.01 16.07 -26.51
CA GLU A 358 5.13 16.99 -26.33
C GLU A 358 5.85 16.73 -24.99
N ASN A 359 5.12 16.44 -23.91
CA ASN A 359 5.72 16.08 -22.62
C ASN A 359 6.59 14.82 -22.72
N LEU A 360 6.15 13.77 -23.43
CA LEU A 360 6.94 12.56 -23.65
C LEU A 360 8.19 12.82 -24.50
N GLU A 361 8.05 13.62 -25.58
CA GLU A 361 9.18 14.01 -26.44
C GLU A 361 10.23 14.82 -25.67
N GLN A 362 9.79 15.83 -24.90
CA GLN A 362 10.66 16.64 -24.06
C GLN A 362 11.31 15.80 -22.95
N ALA A 363 10.58 14.87 -22.34
CA ALA A 363 11.13 13.97 -21.33
C ALA A 363 12.28 13.13 -21.90
N ALA A 364 12.16 12.62 -23.13
CA ALA A 364 13.23 11.88 -23.79
C ALA A 364 14.49 12.72 -24.01
N VAL A 365 14.34 13.94 -24.51
CA VAL A 365 15.46 14.88 -24.69
C VAL A 365 16.12 15.21 -23.35
N LEU A 366 15.32 15.46 -22.31
CA LEU A 366 15.81 15.76 -20.97
C LEU A 366 16.55 14.58 -20.36
N ALA A 367 16.08 13.36 -20.56
CA ALA A 367 16.72 12.15 -20.03
C ALA A 367 18.16 12.04 -20.53
N ASP A 368 18.36 12.19 -21.84
CA ASP A 368 19.69 12.14 -22.46
C ASP A 368 20.58 13.30 -22.01
N ALA A 369 20.02 14.51 -21.90
CA ALA A 369 20.76 15.66 -21.41
C ALA A 369 21.24 15.46 -19.96
N CYS A 370 20.36 14.95 -19.08
CA CYS A 370 20.67 14.75 -17.66
C CYS A 370 21.83 13.78 -17.45
N ILE A 371 21.83 12.63 -18.14
CA ILE A 371 22.89 11.64 -17.96
C ILE A 371 24.20 12.06 -18.61
N LYS A 372 24.16 12.72 -19.78
CA LYS A 372 25.35 13.24 -20.46
C LYS A 372 26.03 14.33 -19.64
N GLU A 373 25.25 15.23 -19.04
CA GLU A 373 25.77 16.25 -18.14
C GLU A 373 26.43 15.61 -16.91
N ALA A 374 25.78 14.63 -16.28
CA ALA A 374 26.32 13.93 -15.11
C ALA A 374 27.65 13.21 -15.42
N VAL A 375 27.78 12.61 -16.60
CA VAL A 375 29.01 11.93 -17.04
C VAL A 375 30.14 12.88 -17.42
N SER A 376 29.81 14.08 -17.89
CA SER A 376 30.79 15.10 -18.25
C SER A 376 31.53 15.67 -17.03
N THR A 377 30.99 15.46 -15.82
CA THR A 377 31.66 15.79 -14.56
C THR A 377 32.74 14.74 -14.26
N GLU A 378 33.99 15.19 -14.02
CA GLU A 378 35.16 14.33 -13.77
C GLU A 378 34.90 13.37 -12.60
N GLU A 379 34.46 13.89 -11.45
CA GLU A 379 34.02 13.11 -10.29
C GLU A 379 32.56 13.42 -9.97
N PHE A 380 31.64 12.56 -10.43
CA PHE A 380 30.25 12.62 -9.96
C PHE A 380 30.24 12.20 -8.48
N LEU A 381 29.97 13.16 -7.58
CA LEU A 381 29.95 12.90 -6.15
C LEU A 381 29.01 11.76 -5.82
N GLU A 382 29.44 10.85 -4.94
CA GLU A 382 28.66 9.66 -4.60
C GLU A 382 27.33 9.99 -3.91
N GLY A 383 27.18 11.22 -3.42
CA GLY A 383 25.99 11.72 -2.76
C GLY A 383 25.83 11.14 -1.35
N GLN A 384 24.61 11.20 -0.82
CA GLN A 384 24.28 10.49 0.41
C GLN A 384 24.29 8.98 0.16
N LYS A 385 24.87 8.23 1.09
CA LYS A 385 24.85 6.77 1.15
C LYS A 385 24.19 6.31 2.44
N LEU A 386 23.76 5.05 2.47
CA LEU A 386 23.38 4.40 3.71
C LEU A 386 24.58 4.28 4.64
N VAL A 387 24.29 4.12 5.94
CA VAL A 387 25.32 3.74 6.90
C VAL A 387 25.91 2.37 6.50
N PRO A 388 27.24 2.15 6.61
CA PRO A 388 27.88 0.92 6.14
C PRO A 388 27.25 -0.36 6.69
N ALA A 389 26.77 -0.33 7.94
CA ALA A 389 26.12 -1.46 8.60
C ALA A 389 24.78 -1.89 7.95
N HIS A 390 24.15 -1.03 7.17
CA HIS A 390 22.87 -1.29 6.50
C HIS A 390 22.98 -1.48 4.99
N GLU A 391 24.17 -1.36 4.41
CA GLU A 391 24.39 -1.47 2.96
C GLU A 391 23.93 -2.84 2.40
N TRP A 392 24.07 -3.92 3.18
CA TRP A 392 23.60 -5.26 2.81
C TRP A 392 22.06 -5.38 2.70
N LEU A 393 21.31 -4.42 3.24
CA LEU A 393 19.85 -4.33 3.14
C LEU A 393 19.38 -3.46 1.97
N ARG A 394 20.30 -2.81 1.26
CA ARG A 394 19.97 -1.96 0.13
C ARG A 394 19.36 -2.81 -0.98
N TRP A 395 18.19 -2.38 -1.47
CA TRP A 395 17.48 -3.01 -2.57
C TRP A 395 17.36 -2.11 -3.81
N PHE A 396 17.84 -0.86 -3.74
CA PHE A 396 17.76 0.13 -4.81
C PHE A 396 19.15 0.58 -5.27
N VAL A 397 19.22 1.12 -6.48
CA VAL A 397 20.46 1.68 -7.07
C VAL A 397 20.71 3.11 -6.59
N TYR A 398 21.97 3.46 -6.32
CA TYR A 398 22.38 4.83 -6.03
C TYR A 398 22.56 5.67 -7.31
N PRO A 399 22.42 7.01 -7.22
CA PRO A 399 22.66 7.88 -8.38
C PRO A 399 24.04 7.71 -9.03
N HIS A 400 25.11 7.61 -8.25
CA HIS A 400 26.47 7.46 -8.79
C HIS A 400 26.69 6.12 -9.49
N GLU A 401 26.03 5.04 -9.04
CA GLU A 401 26.10 3.73 -9.70
C GLU A 401 25.48 3.79 -11.10
N ALA A 402 24.39 4.54 -11.28
CA ALA A 402 23.77 4.74 -12.58
C ALA A 402 24.67 5.56 -13.54
N VAL A 403 25.35 6.58 -13.01
CA VAL A 403 26.33 7.38 -13.79
C VAL A 403 27.52 6.52 -14.19
N ALA A 404 28.08 5.74 -13.26
CA ALA A 404 29.21 4.85 -13.52
C ALA A 404 28.87 3.80 -14.59
N ALA A 405 27.69 3.19 -14.49
CA ALA A 405 27.20 2.21 -15.48
C ALA A 405 27.13 2.79 -16.90
N TYR A 406 26.64 4.03 -17.03
CA TYR A 406 26.59 4.71 -18.32
C TYR A 406 27.97 5.15 -18.82
N LYS A 407 28.91 5.54 -17.93
CA LYS A 407 30.31 5.83 -18.31
C LYS A 407 30.98 4.60 -18.94
N GLU A 408 30.68 3.41 -18.42
CA GLU A 408 31.28 2.15 -18.89
C GLU A 408 30.65 1.65 -20.19
N THR A 409 29.31 1.67 -20.28
CA THR A 409 28.57 0.97 -21.35
C THR A 409 27.97 1.89 -22.42
N GLY A 410 27.79 3.18 -22.11
CA GLY A 410 27.05 4.12 -22.97
C GLY A 410 25.55 3.86 -23.04
N GLU A 411 25.03 2.87 -22.31
CA GLU A 411 23.64 2.43 -22.35
C GLU A 411 23.11 2.11 -20.94
N LYS A 412 21.84 1.66 -20.83
CA LYS A 412 21.29 1.18 -19.57
C LYS A 412 21.99 -0.14 -19.20
N MET A 413 22.33 -0.32 -17.93
CA MET A 413 22.86 -1.59 -17.44
C MET A 413 21.89 -2.75 -17.75
N ALA A 414 22.40 -3.79 -18.41
CA ALA A 414 21.62 -4.98 -18.77
C ALA A 414 21.07 -5.68 -17.53
N LEU A 415 19.85 -6.22 -17.64
CA LEU A 415 19.20 -6.93 -16.55
C LEU A 415 19.92 -8.26 -16.26
N THR A 416 20.11 -8.56 -14.99
CA THR A 416 20.68 -9.83 -14.52
C THR A 416 19.59 -10.78 -14.05
N GLU A 417 19.78 -12.11 -14.15
CA GLU A 417 18.83 -13.04 -13.53
C GLU A 417 18.84 -12.95 -11.99
N LYS A 418 20.03 -12.75 -11.41
CA LYS A 418 20.21 -12.62 -9.97
C LYS A 418 19.99 -11.17 -9.54
N ILE A 419 18.98 -10.98 -8.70
CA ILE A 419 18.69 -9.69 -8.07
C ILE A 419 19.53 -9.57 -6.79
N GLU A 420 20.22 -8.46 -6.59
CA GLU A 420 20.95 -8.17 -5.36
C GLU A 420 20.07 -7.50 -4.30
N GLY A 421 20.40 -7.77 -3.04
CA GLY A 421 19.67 -7.25 -1.89
C GLY A 421 18.45 -8.08 -1.48
N PRO A 422 17.66 -7.57 -0.52
CA PRO A 422 16.64 -8.37 0.16
C PRO A 422 15.37 -8.63 -0.68
N CYS A 423 15.06 -7.76 -1.65
CA CYS A 423 13.85 -7.84 -2.47
C CYS A 423 14.02 -8.87 -3.59
N GLN A 424 13.28 -9.97 -3.52
CA GLN A 424 13.35 -11.15 -4.39
C GLN A 424 11.94 -11.57 -4.85
N PRO A 425 11.22 -10.75 -5.63
CA PRO A 425 9.79 -10.97 -5.95
C PRO A 425 9.46 -12.35 -6.55
N GLN A 426 10.40 -12.99 -7.24
CA GLN A 426 10.25 -14.35 -7.76
C GLN A 426 9.95 -15.40 -6.68
N ARG A 427 10.44 -15.18 -5.45
CA ARG A 427 10.17 -16.03 -4.28
C ARG A 427 8.70 -16.02 -3.84
N TYR A 428 7.97 -14.98 -4.22
CA TYR A 428 6.52 -14.95 -4.03
C TYR A 428 5.82 -15.97 -4.92
N LEU A 429 6.19 -16.01 -6.20
CA LEU A 429 5.56 -16.83 -7.22
C LEU A 429 5.88 -18.32 -7.06
N ASP A 430 7.10 -18.66 -6.61
CA ASP A 430 7.48 -20.05 -6.30
C ASP A 430 6.94 -20.55 -4.95
N GLY A 431 6.41 -19.65 -4.11
CA GLY A 431 5.82 -19.95 -2.81
C GLY A 431 6.81 -20.09 -1.65
N SER A 432 8.12 -19.88 -1.88
CA SER A 432 9.17 -20.06 -0.88
C SER A 432 9.03 -19.12 0.34
N VAL A 433 8.34 -17.98 0.19
CA VAL A 433 8.11 -17.04 1.30
C VAL A 433 6.75 -17.18 2.00
N HIS A 434 5.90 -18.13 1.59
CA HIS A 434 4.54 -18.24 2.13
C HIS A 434 4.48 -18.69 3.60
N LYS A 435 5.51 -19.42 4.05
CA LYS A 435 5.56 -20.08 5.37
C LYS A 435 6.70 -19.58 6.27
N ILE A 436 7.30 -18.43 5.97
CA ILE A 436 8.47 -17.89 6.71
C ILE A 436 8.21 -17.59 8.19
N TRP A 437 6.93 -17.50 8.58
CA TRP A 437 6.49 -17.29 9.96
C TRP A 437 5.79 -18.52 10.57
N GLU A 438 5.79 -19.68 9.88
CA GLU A 438 5.19 -20.90 10.41
C GLU A 438 5.93 -21.35 11.68
N GLY A 439 5.17 -21.69 12.72
CA GLY A 439 5.74 -22.02 14.05
C GLY A 439 6.11 -20.81 14.91
N VAL A 440 6.07 -19.59 14.39
CA VAL A 440 6.30 -18.38 15.18
C VAL A 440 4.99 -17.95 15.85
N PRO A 441 4.94 -17.85 17.19
CA PRO A 441 3.74 -17.37 17.87
C PRO A 441 3.38 -15.94 17.42
N SER A 442 2.07 -15.64 17.32
CA SER A 442 1.65 -14.27 17.05
C SER A 442 1.98 -13.35 18.23
N LEU A 443 2.18 -12.05 17.97
CA LEU A 443 2.31 -11.03 19.02
C LEU A 443 1.16 -11.10 20.03
N GLY A 444 -0.07 -11.30 19.54
CA GLY A 444 -1.26 -11.45 20.39
C GLY A 444 -1.16 -12.67 21.30
N THR A 445 -0.61 -13.79 20.81
CA THR A 445 -0.39 -15.01 21.60
C THR A 445 0.68 -14.77 22.67
N MET A 446 1.78 -14.12 22.30
CA MET A 446 2.90 -13.86 23.22
C MET A 446 2.52 -12.85 24.31
N LYS A 447 1.78 -11.78 23.98
CA LYS A 447 1.36 -10.76 24.96
C LYS A 447 0.35 -11.28 26.01
N ARG A 448 -0.35 -12.38 25.72
CA ARG A 448 -1.40 -12.94 26.61
C ARG A 448 -0.88 -13.78 27.77
N SER A 449 0.36 -14.29 27.73
CA SER A 449 0.91 -15.11 28.83
C SER A 449 2.17 -14.47 29.44
N LEU A 450 2.40 -14.72 30.73
CA LEU A 450 3.63 -14.27 31.42
C LEU A 450 4.88 -14.87 30.78
N LEU A 451 4.83 -16.18 30.50
CA LEU A 451 5.90 -16.88 29.76
C LEU A 451 6.05 -16.34 28.34
N GLY A 452 4.96 -16.03 27.65
CA GLY A 452 4.99 -15.44 26.31
C GLY A 452 5.60 -14.04 26.29
N ARG A 453 5.34 -13.21 27.32
CA ARG A 453 5.99 -11.90 27.49
C ARG A 453 7.48 -12.02 27.82
N PHE A 454 7.86 -13.03 28.60
CA PHE A 454 9.27 -13.36 28.88
C PHE A 454 9.98 -13.86 27.61
N VAL A 455 9.37 -14.79 26.88
CA VAL A 455 9.86 -15.28 25.58
C VAL A 455 9.93 -14.13 24.58
N LEU A 456 8.98 -13.21 24.56
CA LEU A 456 9.06 -12.02 23.70
C LEU A 456 10.33 -11.22 24.00
N LYS A 457 10.62 -10.95 25.28
CA LYS A 457 11.85 -10.26 25.69
C LYS A 457 13.11 -11.04 25.30
N VAL A 458 13.17 -12.34 25.60
CA VAL A 458 14.35 -13.19 25.33
C VAL A 458 14.56 -13.42 23.83
N PHE A 459 13.50 -13.69 23.08
CA PHE A 459 13.53 -13.91 21.63
C PHE A 459 13.97 -12.65 20.90
N MET A 460 13.44 -11.49 21.32
CA MET A 460 13.86 -10.19 20.78
C MET A 460 15.30 -9.86 21.16
N GLN A 461 15.73 -10.19 22.37
CA GLN A 461 17.11 -9.98 22.80
C GLN A 461 18.09 -10.91 22.10
N ALA A 462 17.71 -12.16 21.79
CA ALA A 462 18.50 -13.11 21.01
C ALA A 462 18.58 -12.73 19.52
N GLU A 463 17.48 -12.29 18.89
CA GLU A 463 17.55 -11.73 17.52
C GLU A 463 18.39 -10.44 17.50
N LEU A 464 18.34 -9.63 18.54
CA LEU A 464 19.16 -8.43 18.68
C LEU A 464 20.65 -8.76 18.91
N GLU A 465 20.98 -9.75 19.73
CA GLU A 465 22.35 -10.20 20.01
C GLU A 465 22.98 -10.89 18.79
N ALA A 466 22.22 -11.73 18.07
CA ALA A 466 22.65 -12.32 16.79
C ALA A 466 22.90 -11.26 15.70
N MET A 467 22.29 -10.07 15.82
CA MET A 467 22.56 -8.92 14.95
C MET A 467 23.69 -8.01 15.45
N LYS A 468 23.97 -7.98 16.75
CA LYS A 468 25.14 -7.26 17.31
C LYS A 468 26.46 -7.86 16.82
N ASP A 469 26.51 -9.17 16.62
CA ASP A 469 27.69 -9.86 16.06
C ASP A 469 28.03 -9.43 14.61
N LYS A 470 27.12 -8.69 13.96
CA LYS A 470 27.30 -8.09 12.62
C LYS A 470 27.45 -6.56 12.64
N ARG A 471 27.41 -5.91 13.81
CA ARG A 471 27.70 -4.48 13.98
C ARG A 471 29.19 -4.32 14.25
N THR A 472 29.89 -3.55 13.42
CA THR A 472 31.13 -2.90 13.87
C THR A 472 30.78 -1.85 14.92
N ASP A 473 31.57 -1.77 15.98
CA ASP A 473 31.35 -1.03 17.25
C ASP A 473 31.11 0.48 17.11
N VAL A 474 30.01 0.93 16.50
CA VAL A 474 29.64 2.34 16.48
C VAL A 474 28.17 2.52 16.85
N GLU A 475 28.01 3.21 17.98
CA GLU A 475 26.81 3.84 18.57
C GLU A 475 25.63 2.94 19.00
N LYS A 476 25.47 2.87 20.33
CA LYS A 476 24.31 2.28 21.00
C LYS A 476 23.06 3.13 20.74
N SER A 477 22.25 2.73 19.77
CA SER A 477 20.86 3.19 19.67
C SER A 477 20.04 2.58 20.83
N VAL A 478 19.75 3.38 21.85
CA VAL A 478 18.81 3.01 22.91
C VAL A 478 17.40 3.18 22.35
N LEU A 479 16.76 2.09 21.93
CA LEU A 479 15.40 2.09 21.43
C LEU A 479 14.59 0.99 22.11
N ASN A 480 13.35 1.33 22.50
CA ASN A 480 12.44 0.43 23.20
C ASN A 480 11.90 -0.65 22.25
N ASP A 481 12.03 -1.91 22.68
CA ASP A 481 11.69 -3.13 21.97
C ASP A 481 10.31 -3.11 21.26
N GLU A 482 9.29 -2.48 21.86
CA GLU A 482 7.92 -2.48 21.30
C GLU A 482 7.74 -1.58 20.06
N GLU A 483 8.56 -0.54 19.87
CA GLU A 483 8.41 0.40 18.74
C GLU A 483 8.93 -0.20 17.43
N ALA A 484 9.93 -1.10 17.50
CA ALA A 484 10.55 -1.69 16.33
C ALA A 484 9.60 -2.60 15.52
N MET A 485 8.77 -3.37 16.23
CA MET A 485 7.78 -4.24 15.60
C MET A 485 6.63 -3.45 14.94
N CYS A 486 6.19 -2.33 15.54
CA CYS A 486 5.14 -1.49 14.94
C CYS A 486 5.59 -0.84 13.63
N ALA A 487 6.87 -0.48 13.51
CA ALA A 487 7.46 0.09 12.29
C ALA A 487 7.50 -0.91 11.12
N VAL A 488 7.81 -2.19 11.40
CA VAL A 488 7.87 -3.28 10.40
C VAL A 488 6.48 -3.63 9.86
N PHE A 489 5.49 -3.75 10.75
CA PHE A 489 4.20 -4.34 10.42
C PHE A 489 3.11 -3.31 10.09
N GLY A 490 3.44 -2.02 10.03
CA GLY A 490 2.54 -0.98 9.51
C GLY A 490 1.29 -0.76 10.35
N GLY A 491 1.40 -0.92 11.67
CA GLY A 491 0.32 -0.58 12.61
C GLY A 491 0.32 0.91 12.92
N SER A 492 -0.04 1.79 11.98
CA SER A 492 -0.39 3.16 12.37
C SER A 492 -1.76 3.14 13.03
N GLN A 493 -1.81 2.96 14.35
CA GLN A 493 -3.01 3.29 15.13
C GLN A 493 -3.33 4.81 15.14
N LYS A 494 -2.63 5.62 14.33
CA LYS A 494 -2.85 7.07 14.18
C LYS A 494 -3.29 7.50 12.77
N CYS A 495 -3.87 6.60 11.98
CA CYS A 495 -4.59 6.94 10.76
C CYS A 495 -5.87 6.10 10.65
N GLN A 496 -6.79 6.33 11.58
CA GLN A 496 -8.24 6.22 11.39
C GLN A 496 -8.89 7.38 12.12
#